data_AF-A0A9E0QID8-F1
#
_entry.id   AF-A0A9E0QID8-F1
#
_cell.length_a   1.000
_cell.length_b   1.000
_cell.length_c   1.000
_cell.angle_alpha   90.00
_cell.angle_beta   90.00
_cell.angle_gamma   90.00
#
_symmetry.space_group_name_H-M   'P 1'
#
loop_
_entity.id
_entity.type
_entity.pdbx_description
1 polymer ?
#
loop_
_entity_poly.entity_id
_entity_poly.type
_entity_poly.pdbx_seq_one_letter_code
_entity_poly.pdbx_strand_id
1 'polypeptide(L)'
;MNEEVDKSQFHKVKSLFDIFKASKGIKPNKFNIYFLSIFMAFSILDLIVSQYTANDLANITRGVAEVGLNLTVGLLGFLVAGFAIFASITTPKLSIFMASKINPESGVSYLLHSYFNFINVFIFYFIAVAIFFSIIIFGRDGGLAERLVCYFNLRPEYIFCIICFAYLAAVASCVYSGLLLKSFVYNIYHSIMTALRYEVTFQKKIDTSPTPAEPPL
;
A
#
# COMPACT_ATOMS: atom_id res chain seq x y z
N MET A 1 -14.66 31.75 -7.26
CA MET A 1 -13.28 31.79 -6.74
C MET A 1 -12.46 30.88 -7.64
N ASN A 2 -11.79 31.45 -8.64
CA ASN A 2 -10.99 30.70 -9.61
C ASN A 2 -9.61 30.44 -8.99
N GLU A 3 -9.47 29.34 -8.26
CA GLU A 3 -8.15 28.73 -8.05
C GLU A 3 -7.80 28.05 -9.38
N GLU A 4 -6.90 28.64 -10.16
CA GLU A 4 -6.39 28.02 -11.39
C GLU A 4 -5.74 26.69 -11.05
N VAL A 5 -6.25 25.62 -11.67
CA VAL A 5 -5.67 24.29 -11.55
C VAL A 5 -4.31 24.30 -12.26
N ASP A 6 -3.24 24.09 -11.49
CA ASP A 6 -1.88 23.96 -12.03
C ASP A 6 -1.76 22.66 -12.85
N LYS A 7 -1.96 22.79 -14.17
CA LYS A 7 -1.92 21.68 -15.13
C LYS A 7 -0.55 20.99 -15.18
N SER A 8 0.53 21.67 -14.79
CA SER A 8 1.89 21.11 -14.84
C SER A 8 2.09 19.94 -13.87
N GLN A 9 1.28 19.86 -12.82
CA GLN A 9 1.39 18.82 -11.79
C GLN A 9 0.99 17.44 -12.30
N PHE A 10 0.07 17.35 -13.26
CA PHE A 10 -0.42 16.08 -13.81
C PHE A 10 0.55 15.42 -14.80
N HIS A 11 1.37 16.21 -15.49
CA HIS A 11 2.32 15.71 -16.49
C HIS A 11 3.74 15.49 -15.97
N LYS A 12 4.00 15.85 -14.71
CA LYS A 12 5.33 15.73 -14.09
C LYS A 12 5.69 14.29 -13.73
N VAL A 13 4.68 13.42 -13.63
CA VAL A 13 4.81 12.03 -13.19
C VAL A 13 4.84 11.10 -14.41
N LYS A 14 6.00 10.48 -14.70
CA LYS A 14 6.18 9.64 -15.90
C LYS A 14 6.31 8.15 -15.60
N SER A 15 6.66 7.77 -14.37
CA SER A 15 6.83 6.38 -13.96
C SER A 15 6.29 6.11 -12.55
N LEU A 16 6.01 4.83 -12.24
CA LEU A 16 5.66 4.38 -10.88
C LEU A 16 6.75 4.74 -9.85
N PHE A 17 8.00 4.79 -10.29
CA PHE A 17 9.12 5.21 -9.45
C PHE A 17 9.08 6.72 -9.15
N ASP A 18 8.65 7.54 -10.11
CA ASP A 18 8.44 8.98 -9.88
C ASP A 18 7.29 9.22 -8.90
N ILE A 19 6.22 8.41 -8.97
CA ILE A 19 5.14 8.42 -7.98
C ILE A 19 5.69 8.06 -6.61
N PHE A 20 6.44 6.96 -6.52
CA PHE A 20 7.03 6.52 -5.26
C PHE A 20 7.93 7.60 -4.66
N LYS A 21 8.80 8.23 -5.48
CA LYS A 21 9.69 9.31 -5.05
C LYS A 21 8.91 10.56 -4.62
N ALA A 22 7.90 10.98 -5.38
CA ALA A 22 7.05 12.13 -5.06
C ALA A 22 6.21 11.88 -3.80
N SER A 23 5.83 10.63 -3.56
CA SER A 23 5.04 10.22 -2.41
C SER A 23 5.83 10.08 -1.11
N LYS A 24 7.17 10.15 -1.15
CA LYS A 24 8.01 10.06 0.07
C LYS A 24 7.70 11.14 1.11
N GLY A 25 7.06 12.25 0.72
CA GLY A 25 6.56 13.26 1.64
C GLY A 25 5.32 12.84 2.44
N ILE A 26 4.63 11.76 2.03
CA ILE A 26 3.44 11.24 2.70
C ILE A 26 3.91 10.38 3.86
N LYS A 27 3.67 10.85 5.09
CA LYS A 27 4.10 10.16 6.29
C LYS A 27 3.34 8.83 6.44
N PRO A 28 4.05 7.71 6.71
CA PRO A 28 3.40 6.43 6.96
C PRO A 28 2.55 6.51 8.23
N ASN A 29 1.49 5.70 8.26
CA ASN A 29 0.62 5.61 9.42
C ASN A 29 1.40 5.10 10.64
N LYS A 30 1.54 5.93 11.68
CA LYS A 30 2.26 5.61 12.92
C LYS A 30 1.74 4.34 13.59
N PHE A 31 0.43 4.10 13.53
CA PHE A 31 -0.17 2.88 14.07
C PHE A 31 0.37 1.63 13.37
N ASN A 32 0.50 1.66 12.04
CA ASN A 32 1.00 0.53 11.27
C ASN A 32 2.46 0.23 11.63
N ILE A 33 3.28 1.27 11.82
CA ILE A 33 4.69 1.10 12.23
C ILE A 33 4.77 0.54 13.64
N TYR A 34 4.04 1.13 14.60
CA TYR A 34 4.07 0.69 15.99
C TYR A 34 3.62 -0.77 16.14
N PHE A 35 2.51 -1.14 15.50
CA PHE A 35 2.00 -2.50 15.52
C PHE A 35 3.00 -3.49 14.88
N LEU A 36 3.58 -3.14 13.73
CA LEU A 36 4.59 -3.95 13.07
C LEU A 36 5.82 -4.15 13.97
N SER A 37 6.33 -3.09 14.58
CA SER A 37 7.50 -3.16 15.48
C SER A 37 7.25 -4.08 16.67
N ILE A 38 6.07 -4.01 17.28
CA ILE A 38 5.70 -4.93 18.38
C ILE A 38 5.65 -6.36 17.89
N PHE A 39 4.96 -6.61 16.77
CA PHE A 39 4.83 -7.95 16.23
C PHE A 39 6.20 -8.55 15.88
N MET A 40 7.08 -7.74 15.28
CA MET A 40 8.45 -8.15 14.96
C MET A 40 9.26 -8.47 16.22
N ALA A 41 9.10 -7.70 17.30
CA ALA A 41 9.76 -8.00 18.58
C ALA A 41 9.32 -9.36 19.14
N PHE A 42 8.02 -9.68 19.06
CA PHE A 42 7.51 -11.00 19.45
C PHE A 42 8.01 -12.11 18.53
N SER A 43 8.08 -11.91 17.22
CA SER A 43 8.63 -12.91 16.29
C SER A 43 10.11 -13.18 16.53
N ILE A 44 10.89 -12.15 16.88
CA ILE A 44 12.30 -12.33 17.25
C ILE A 44 12.42 -13.08 18.59
N LEU A 45 11.58 -12.75 19.57
CA LEU A 45 11.55 -13.46 20.85
C LEU A 45 11.24 -14.95 20.65
N ASP A 46 10.25 -15.26 19.82
CA ASP A 46 9.88 -16.63 19.46
C ASP A 46 11.05 -17.40 18.82
N LEU A 47 11.77 -16.78 17.87
CA LEU A 47 12.97 -17.39 17.27
C LEU A 47 14.05 -17.72 18.31
N ILE A 48 14.23 -16.88 19.32
CA ILE A 48 15.24 -17.07 20.37
C ILE A 48 14.82 -18.19 21.34
N VAL A 49 13.53 -18.26 21.69
CA VAL A 49 13.00 -19.20 22.68
C VAL A 49 12.82 -20.60 22.11
N SER A 50 12.32 -20.72 20.88
CA SER A 50 11.85 -21.99 20.30
C SER A 50 12.97 -22.89 19.75
N GLN A 51 14.23 -22.43 19.74
CA GLN A 51 15.43 -23.20 19.36
C GLN A 51 15.26 -24.05 18.07
N TYR A 52 14.73 -23.44 17.02
CA TYR A 52 14.49 -24.13 15.74
C TYR A 52 15.77 -24.68 15.11
N THR A 53 15.67 -25.86 14.49
CA THR A 53 16.70 -26.32 13.56
C THR A 53 16.61 -25.55 12.24
N ALA A 54 17.71 -25.50 11.47
CA ALA A 54 17.73 -24.79 10.18
C ALA A 54 16.69 -25.34 9.19
N ASN A 55 16.49 -26.66 9.17
CA ASN A 55 15.54 -27.32 8.27
C ASN A 55 14.09 -27.01 8.68
N ASP A 56 13.79 -27.06 9.98
CA ASP A 56 12.45 -26.74 10.49
C ASP A 56 12.09 -25.29 10.18
N LEU A 57 13.02 -24.36 10.44
CA LEU A 57 12.78 -22.95 10.17
C LEU A 57 12.64 -22.66 8.68
N ALA A 58 13.41 -23.32 7.81
CA ALA A 58 13.25 -23.20 6.36
C ALA A 58 11.87 -23.65 5.90
N ASN A 59 11.38 -24.79 6.41
CA ASN A 59 10.05 -25.31 6.10
C ASN A 59 8.94 -24.38 6.58
N ILE A 60 9.04 -23.88 7.82
CA ILE A 60 8.09 -22.89 8.37
C ILE A 60 8.10 -21.61 7.52
N THR A 61 9.29 -21.12 7.15
CA THR A 61 9.46 -19.90 6.34
C THR A 61 8.78 -20.04 4.98
N ARG A 62 8.95 -21.18 4.31
CA ARG A 62 8.26 -21.49 3.06
C ARG A 62 6.75 -21.53 3.26
N GLY A 63 6.26 -22.19 4.30
CA GLY A 63 4.83 -22.27 4.61
C GLY A 63 4.22 -20.88 4.84
N VAL A 64 4.90 -20.01 5.60
CA VAL A 64 4.49 -18.61 5.79
C VAL A 64 4.49 -17.85 4.48
N ALA A 65 5.49 -18.06 3.62
CA ALA A 65 5.55 -17.42 2.32
C ALA A 65 4.44 -17.88 1.37
N GLU A 66 4.06 -19.17 1.37
CA GLU A 66 2.96 -19.71 0.58
C GLU A 66 1.61 -19.13 1.02
N VAL A 67 1.34 -19.10 2.33
CA VAL A 67 0.14 -18.46 2.88
C VAL A 67 0.14 -16.96 2.58
N GLY A 68 1.27 -16.29 2.80
CA GLY A 68 1.46 -14.88 2.53
C GLY A 68 1.21 -14.53 1.06
N LEU A 69 1.75 -15.32 0.13
CA LEU A 69 1.54 -15.12 -1.30
C LEU A 69 0.05 -15.21 -1.67
N ASN A 70 -0.63 -16.27 -1.24
CA ASN A 70 -2.05 -16.48 -1.53
C ASN A 70 -2.91 -15.33 -0.97
N LEU A 71 -2.63 -14.93 0.27
CA LEU A 71 -3.31 -13.81 0.90
C LEU A 71 -3.05 -12.49 0.15
N THR A 72 -1.79 -12.16 -0.15
CA THR A 72 -1.42 -10.91 -0.82
C THR A 72 -1.98 -10.84 -2.24
N VAL A 73 -2.00 -11.94 -3.00
CA VAL A 73 -2.63 -12.00 -4.33
C VAL A 73 -4.14 -11.78 -4.25
N GLY A 74 -4.82 -12.44 -3.30
CA GLY A 74 -6.26 -12.24 -3.08
C GLY A 74 -6.60 -10.80 -2.69
N LEU A 75 -5.81 -10.23 -1.78
CA LEU A 75 -5.95 -8.84 -1.38
C LEU A 75 -5.64 -7.87 -2.52
N LEU A 76 -4.65 -8.15 -3.36
CA LEU A 76 -4.35 -7.32 -4.53
C LEU A 76 -5.58 -7.18 -5.45
N GLY A 77 -6.32 -8.28 -5.67
CA GLY A 77 -7.59 -8.26 -6.39
C GLY A 77 -8.63 -7.36 -5.71
N PHE A 78 -8.75 -7.44 -4.38
CA PHE A 78 -9.62 -6.54 -3.62
C PHE A 78 -9.20 -5.07 -3.73
N LEU A 79 -7.90 -4.77 -3.73
CA LEU A 79 -7.37 -3.42 -3.91
C LEU A 79 -7.73 -2.85 -5.28
N VAL A 80 -7.66 -3.65 -6.35
CA VAL A 80 -8.08 -3.23 -7.70
C VAL A 80 -9.57 -2.87 -7.71
N ALA A 81 -10.42 -3.72 -7.10
CA ALA A 81 -11.85 -3.44 -7.00
C ALA A 81 -12.15 -2.17 -6.19
N GLY A 82 -11.47 -1.99 -5.05
CA GLY A 82 -11.60 -0.79 -4.22
C GLY A 82 -11.15 0.48 -4.95
N PHE A 83 -10.07 0.40 -5.73
CA PHE A 83 -9.63 1.50 -6.57
C PHE A 83 -10.65 1.82 -7.68
N ALA A 84 -11.27 0.81 -8.29
CA ALA A 84 -12.33 1.02 -9.27
C ALA A 84 -13.56 1.73 -8.68
N ILE A 85 -13.96 1.37 -7.45
CA ILE A 85 -15.02 2.08 -6.70
C ILE A 85 -14.62 3.53 -6.46
N PHE A 86 -13.39 3.79 -6.00
CA PHE A 86 -12.89 5.15 -5.81
C PHE A 86 -12.90 5.95 -7.13
N ALA A 87 -12.49 5.34 -8.23
CA ALA A 87 -12.49 6.00 -9.53
C ALA A 87 -13.91 6.33 -10.03
N SER A 88 -14.89 5.44 -9.80
CA SER A 88 -16.27 5.63 -10.27
C SER A 88 -17.06 6.69 -9.50
N ILE A 89 -16.82 6.83 -8.18
CA ILE A 89 -17.46 7.87 -7.36
C ILE A 89 -16.84 9.26 -7.57
N THR A 90 -15.60 9.33 -8.07
CA THR A 90 -14.88 10.59 -8.21
C THR A 90 -15.35 11.30 -9.48
N THR A 91 -16.38 12.13 -9.37
CA THR A 91 -16.90 12.90 -10.50
C THR A 91 -15.86 13.88 -11.04
N PRO A 92 -15.91 14.28 -12.33
CA PRO A 92 -14.98 15.28 -12.87
C PRO A 92 -15.00 16.60 -12.10
N LYS A 93 -16.18 17.04 -11.62
CA LYS A 93 -16.33 18.25 -10.80
C LYS A 93 -15.62 18.12 -9.46
N LEU A 94 -15.78 16.98 -8.78
CA LEU A 94 -15.07 16.68 -7.54
C LEU A 94 -13.56 16.59 -7.77
N SER A 95 -13.13 15.98 -8.87
CA SER A 95 -11.71 15.89 -9.24
C SER A 95 -11.08 17.28 -9.40
N ILE A 96 -11.76 18.19 -10.11
CA ILE A 96 -11.31 19.58 -10.28
C ILE A 96 -11.26 20.30 -8.93
N PHE A 97 -12.26 20.12 -8.07
CA PHE A 97 -12.29 20.71 -6.73
C PHE A 97 -11.14 20.19 -5.85
N MET A 98 -10.88 18.88 -5.86
CA MET A 98 -9.77 18.28 -5.13
C MET A 98 -8.41 18.66 -5.71
N ALA A 99 -8.34 18.92 -7.02
CA ALA A 99 -7.14 19.40 -7.69
C ALA A 99 -6.81 20.86 -7.33
N SER A 100 -7.83 21.70 -7.10
CA SER A 100 -7.63 23.11 -6.75
C SER A 100 -7.15 23.31 -5.31
N LYS A 101 -7.42 22.34 -4.43
CA LYS A 101 -7.01 22.38 -3.03
C LYS A 101 -5.67 21.68 -2.80
N ILE A 102 -4.73 22.40 -2.23
CA ILE A 102 -3.43 21.87 -1.81
C ILE A 102 -3.57 21.23 -0.42
N ASN A 103 -3.05 20.02 -0.27
CA ASN A 103 -2.98 19.35 1.02
C ASN A 103 -1.81 19.94 1.84
N PRO A 104 -2.06 20.48 3.05
CA PRO A 104 -1.04 21.12 3.87
C PRO A 104 0.07 20.19 4.33
N GLU A 105 -0.18 18.87 4.39
CA GLU A 105 0.82 17.90 4.85
C GLU A 105 1.80 17.48 3.76
N SER A 106 1.35 17.44 2.50
CA SER A 106 2.14 16.88 1.40
C SER A 106 2.55 17.92 0.35
N GLY A 107 1.98 19.11 0.37
CA GLY A 107 2.28 20.18 -0.59
C GLY A 107 1.79 19.90 -2.02
N VAL A 108 1.06 18.80 -2.23
CA VAL A 108 0.42 18.44 -3.50
C VAL A 108 -1.09 18.58 -3.40
N SER A 109 -1.79 18.60 -4.55
CA SER A 109 -3.25 18.63 -4.53
C SER A 109 -3.87 17.43 -3.81
N TYR A 110 -5.04 17.61 -3.19
CA TYR A 110 -5.74 16.50 -2.51
C TYR A 110 -6.04 15.34 -3.45
N LEU A 111 -6.31 15.62 -4.72
CA LEU A 111 -6.50 14.59 -5.74
C LEU A 111 -5.24 13.75 -5.88
N LEU A 112 -4.09 14.38 -6.13
CA LEU A 112 -2.83 13.69 -6.34
C LEU A 112 -2.38 12.94 -5.08
N HIS A 113 -2.63 13.51 -3.90
CA HIS A 113 -2.38 12.86 -2.62
C HIS A 113 -3.12 11.52 -2.50
N SER A 114 -4.43 11.49 -2.80
CA SER A 114 -5.22 10.26 -2.76
C SER A 114 -4.71 9.22 -3.76
N TYR A 115 -4.43 9.63 -5.01
CA TYR A 115 -3.89 8.73 -6.03
C TYR A 115 -2.52 8.17 -5.63
N PHE A 116 -1.60 8.99 -5.11
CA PHE A 116 -0.30 8.53 -4.65
C PHE A 116 -0.41 7.53 -3.51
N ASN A 117 -1.32 7.76 -2.58
CA ASN A 117 -1.58 6.83 -1.48
C ASN A 117 -2.08 5.47 -2.00
N PHE A 118 -3.01 5.47 -2.97
CA PHE A 118 -3.49 4.25 -3.62
C PHE A 118 -2.36 3.50 -4.33
N ILE A 119 -1.60 4.17 -5.20
CA ILE A 119 -0.50 3.57 -5.96
C ILE A 119 0.60 3.04 -5.05
N ASN A 120 0.91 3.74 -3.95
CA ASN A 120 1.86 3.25 -2.97
C ASN A 120 1.43 1.93 -2.35
N VAL A 121 0.15 1.79 -2.01
CA VAL A 121 -0.36 0.52 -1.49
C VAL A 121 -0.13 -0.59 -2.52
N PHE A 122 -0.44 -0.37 -3.81
CA PHE A 122 -0.17 -1.36 -4.85
C PHE A 122 1.33 -1.74 -4.94
N ILE A 123 2.22 -0.75 -4.91
CA ILE A 123 3.67 -0.98 -4.95
C ILE A 123 4.12 -1.89 -3.80
N PHE A 124 3.66 -1.63 -2.57
CA PHE A 124 3.99 -2.48 -1.42
C PHE A 124 3.49 -3.92 -1.58
N TYR A 125 2.29 -4.11 -2.13
CA TYR A 125 1.77 -5.45 -2.39
C TYR A 125 2.57 -6.17 -3.47
N PHE A 126 2.99 -5.50 -4.54
CA PHE A 126 3.86 -6.09 -5.56
C PHE A 126 5.23 -6.51 -4.98
N ILE A 127 5.81 -5.67 -4.12
CA ILE A 127 7.06 -6.00 -3.42
C ILE A 127 6.86 -7.22 -2.51
N ALA A 128 5.75 -7.27 -1.75
CA ALA A 128 5.44 -8.42 -0.90
C ALA A 128 5.27 -9.72 -1.71
N VAL A 129 4.55 -9.69 -2.83
CA VAL A 129 4.45 -10.81 -3.77
C VAL A 129 5.84 -11.25 -4.24
N ALA A 130 6.69 -10.31 -4.66
CA ALA A 130 8.03 -10.62 -5.12
C ALA A 130 8.90 -11.27 -4.02
N ILE A 131 8.80 -10.80 -2.77
CA ILE A 131 9.48 -11.40 -1.61
C ILE A 131 9.01 -12.84 -1.39
N PHE A 132 7.70 -13.07 -1.30
CA PHE A 132 7.14 -14.41 -1.06
C PHE A 132 7.49 -15.38 -2.20
N PHE A 133 7.34 -14.93 -3.44
CA PHE A 133 7.66 -15.71 -4.62
C PHE A 133 9.15 -16.10 -4.65
N SER A 134 10.04 -15.17 -4.29
CA SER A 134 11.48 -15.43 -4.19
C SER A 134 11.78 -16.50 -3.13
N ILE A 135 11.14 -16.44 -1.96
CA ILE A 135 11.32 -17.44 -0.90
C ILE A 135 10.85 -18.82 -1.35
N ILE A 136 9.69 -18.91 -1.98
CA ILE A 136 9.09 -20.20 -2.40
C ILE A 136 9.95 -20.88 -3.48
N ILE A 137 10.39 -20.13 -4.49
CA ILE A 137 11.15 -20.68 -5.62
C ILE A 137 12.59 -20.96 -5.25
N PHE A 138 13.28 -20.00 -4.62
CA PHE A 138 14.70 -20.16 -4.36
C PHE A 138 14.98 -20.99 -3.13
N GLY A 139 14.08 -21.01 -2.14
CA GLY A 139 14.21 -21.77 -0.90
C GLY A 139 13.70 -23.20 -0.98
N ARG A 140 13.59 -23.82 -2.15
CA ARG A 140 13.24 -25.25 -2.29
C ARG A 140 14.47 -26.12 -2.13
N ASP A 141 14.31 -27.33 -1.58
CA ASP A 141 15.35 -28.37 -1.61
C ASP A 141 15.84 -28.59 -3.05
N GLY A 142 17.15 -28.55 -3.25
CA GLY A 142 17.85 -28.58 -4.54
C GLY A 142 17.76 -27.29 -5.37
N GLY A 143 17.16 -26.23 -4.80
CA GLY A 143 16.92 -24.94 -5.43
C GLY A 143 18.18 -24.07 -5.57
N LEU A 144 18.01 -22.86 -6.11
CA LEU A 144 19.13 -21.94 -6.32
C LEU A 144 19.81 -21.53 -5.02
N ALA A 145 19.07 -21.39 -3.91
CA ALA A 145 19.67 -21.05 -2.62
C ALA A 145 20.65 -22.14 -2.15
N GLU A 146 20.26 -23.41 -2.21
CA GLU A 146 21.13 -24.53 -1.83
C GLU A 146 22.34 -24.64 -2.75
N ARG A 147 22.15 -24.47 -4.06
CA ARG A 147 23.27 -24.47 -5.02
C ARG A 147 24.27 -23.35 -4.76
N LEU A 148 23.79 -22.15 -4.42
CA LEU A 148 24.66 -21.02 -4.06
C LEU A 148 25.40 -21.28 -2.75
N VAL A 149 24.73 -21.87 -1.76
CA VAL A 149 25.35 -22.27 -0.48
C VAL A 149 26.48 -23.26 -0.71
N CYS A 150 26.26 -24.29 -1.53
CA CYS A 150 27.27 -25.27 -1.88
C CYS A 150 28.42 -24.65 -2.70
N TYR A 151 28.10 -23.75 -3.65
CA TYR A 151 29.10 -23.08 -4.49
C TYR A 151 30.03 -22.16 -3.69
N PHE A 152 29.47 -21.38 -2.75
CA PHE A 152 30.24 -20.48 -1.89
C PHE A 152 30.80 -21.16 -0.63
N ASN A 153 30.49 -22.44 -0.41
CA ASN A 153 30.86 -23.22 0.78
C ASN A 153 30.56 -22.44 2.08
N LEU A 154 29.33 -21.92 2.17
CA LEU A 154 28.91 -21.08 3.30
C LEU A 154 28.86 -21.92 4.58
N ARG A 155 29.34 -21.34 5.68
CA ARG A 155 29.27 -22.00 6.99
C ARG A 155 27.82 -22.13 7.46
N PRO A 156 27.47 -23.19 8.23
CA PRO A 156 26.11 -23.42 8.72
C PRO A 156 25.49 -22.24 9.48
N GLU A 157 26.31 -21.47 10.21
CA GLU A 157 25.84 -20.31 10.98
C GLU A 157 25.31 -19.19 10.08
N TYR A 158 25.92 -18.98 8.91
CA TYR A 158 25.46 -18.00 7.93
C TYR A 158 24.17 -18.44 7.24
N ILE A 159 24.04 -19.73 6.95
CA ILE A 159 22.82 -20.31 6.36
C ILE A 159 21.65 -20.09 7.31
N PHE A 160 21.83 -20.38 8.61
CA PHE A 160 20.80 -20.15 9.62
C PHE A 160 20.42 -18.67 9.71
N CYS A 161 21.39 -17.75 9.68
CA CYS A 161 21.13 -16.31 9.70
C CYS A 161 20.31 -15.84 8.48
N ILE A 162 20.63 -16.36 7.28
CA ILE A 162 19.87 -16.06 6.05
C ILE A 162 18.42 -16.55 6.17
N ILE A 163 18.21 -17.76 6.70
CA ILE A 163 16.86 -18.32 6.91
C ILE A 163 16.09 -17.48 7.92
N CYS A 164 16.71 -17.07 9.04
CA CYS A 164 16.08 -16.17 10.01
C CYS A 164 15.66 -14.83 9.38
N PHE A 165 16.52 -14.24 8.55
CA PHE A 165 16.17 -13.01 7.84
C PHE A 165 15.01 -13.22 6.88
N ALA A 166 15.01 -14.31 6.11
CA ALA A 166 13.92 -14.65 5.20
C ALA A 166 12.59 -14.87 5.94
N TYR A 167 12.62 -15.56 7.09
CA TYR A 167 11.48 -15.74 7.97
C TYR A 167 10.91 -14.41 8.44
N LEU A 168 11.76 -13.55 9.02
CA LEU A 168 11.36 -12.24 9.53
C LEU A 168 10.82 -11.35 8.40
N ALA A 169 11.43 -11.38 7.22
CA ALA A 169 10.95 -10.65 6.06
C ALA A 169 9.58 -11.15 5.57
N ALA A 170 9.34 -12.47 5.56
CA ALA A 170 8.06 -13.06 5.18
C ALA A 170 6.96 -12.67 6.17
N VAL A 171 7.21 -12.85 7.47
CA VAL A 171 6.26 -12.49 8.54
C VAL A 171 5.96 -10.99 8.52
N ALA A 172 6.98 -10.14 8.43
CA ALA A 172 6.82 -8.70 8.33
C ALA A 172 5.95 -8.31 7.13
N SER A 173 6.23 -8.89 5.95
CA SER A 173 5.48 -8.61 4.72
C SER A 173 4.01 -9.02 4.83
N CYS A 174 3.74 -10.15 5.49
CA CYS A 174 2.38 -10.66 5.68
C CYS A 174 1.56 -9.74 6.60
N VAL A 175 2.11 -9.43 7.78
CA VAL A 175 1.45 -8.55 8.76
C VAL A 175 1.27 -7.14 8.19
N TYR A 176 2.30 -6.60 7.54
CA TYR A 176 2.24 -5.26 6.96
C TYR A 176 1.21 -5.17 5.84
N SER A 177 1.06 -6.22 5.02
CA SER A 177 -0.01 -6.28 4.00
C SER A 177 -1.39 -6.12 4.64
N GLY A 178 -1.68 -6.85 5.72
CA GLY A 178 -2.95 -6.70 6.46
C GLY A 178 -3.17 -5.29 7.04
N LEU A 179 -2.12 -4.66 7.57
CA LEU A 179 -2.19 -3.28 8.07
C LEU A 179 -2.41 -2.25 6.96
N LEU A 180 -1.85 -2.49 5.77
CA LEU A 180 -2.09 -1.67 4.59
C LEU A 180 -3.54 -1.83 4.09
N LEU A 181 -4.10 -3.04 4.14
CA LEU A 181 -5.50 -3.27 3.80
C LEU A 181 -6.43 -2.42 4.68
N LYS A 182 -6.19 -2.42 6.00
CA LYS A 182 -6.94 -1.59 6.95
C LYS A 182 -6.88 -0.10 6.57
N SER A 183 -5.69 0.41 6.28
CA SER A 183 -5.52 1.80 5.85
C SER A 183 -6.21 2.09 4.52
N PHE A 184 -6.12 1.17 3.57
CA PHE A 184 -6.75 1.28 2.26
C PHE A 184 -8.28 1.36 2.35
N VAL A 185 -8.92 0.47 3.12
CA VAL A 185 -10.37 0.50 3.36
C VAL A 185 -10.80 1.83 3.98
N TYR A 186 -10.03 2.33 4.96
CA TYR A 186 -10.29 3.63 5.56
C TYR A 186 -10.18 4.78 4.55
N ASN A 187 -9.17 4.74 3.67
CA ASN A 187 -8.99 5.76 2.63
C ASN A 187 -10.17 5.78 1.64
N ILE A 188 -10.69 4.60 1.25
CA ILE A 188 -11.89 4.51 0.40
C ILE A 188 -13.10 5.12 1.12
N TYR A 189 -13.33 4.73 2.37
CA TYR A 189 -14.43 5.27 3.18
C TYR A 189 -14.36 6.80 3.26
N HIS A 190 -13.19 7.36 3.59
CA HIS A 190 -13.01 8.79 3.69
C HIS A 190 -13.23 9.50 2.33
N SER A 191 -12.79 8.88 1.24
CA SER A 191 -13.00 9.39 -0.12
C SER A 191 -14.49 9.42 -0.49
N ILE A 192 -15.24 8.37 -0.19
CA ILE A 192 -16.70 8.30 -0.38
C ILE A 192 -17.40 9.38 0.43
N MET A 193 -17.07 9.52 1.72
CA MET A 193 -17.68 10.53 2.58
C MET A 193 -17.39 11.95 2.09
N THR A 194 -16.18 12.19 1.59
CA THR A 194 -15.80 13.48 1.00
C THR A 194 -16.60 13.77 -0.26
N ALA A 195 -16.76 12.77 -1.13
CA ALA A 195 -17.55 12.89 -2.35
C ALA A 195 -19.02 13.21 -2.05
N LEU A 196 -19.65 12.47 -1.12
CA LEU A 196 -21.02 12.71 -0.70
C LEU A 196 -21.21 14.10 -0.07
N ARG A 197 -20.29 14.51 0.80
CA ARG A 197 -20.33 15.85 1.40
C ARG A 197 -20.24 16.95 0.34
N TYR A 198 -19.41 16.74 -0.67
CA TYR A 198 -19.30 17.68 -1.79
C TYR A 198 -20.62 17.79 -2.56
N GLU A 199 -21.24 16.65 -2.92
CA GLU A 199 -22.53 16.65 -3.64
C GLU A 199 -23.66 17.31 -2.84
N VAL A 200 -23.78 17.02 -1.54
CA VAL A 200 -24.77 17.68 -0.67
C VAL A 200 -24.53 19.20 -0.58
N THR A 201 -23.26 19.62 -0.50
CA THR A 201 -22.91 21.05 -0.44
C THR A 201 -23.19 21.73 -1.78
N PHE A 202 -22.97 21.03 -2.88
CA PHE A 202 -23.21 21.52 -4.22
C PHE A 202 -24.71 21.66 -4.51
N GLN A 203 -25.52 20.65 -4.16
CA GLN A 203 -26.98 20.71 -4.28
C GLN A 203 -27.58 21.87 -3.48
N LYS A 204 -27.18 22.04 -2.21
CA LYS A 204 -27.64 23.18 -1.40
C LYS A 204 -27.35 24.54 -2.03
N LYS A 205 -26.22 24.69 -2.75
CA LYS A 205 -25.89 25.94 -3.46
C LYS A 205 -26.78 26.18 -4.67
N ILE A 206 -27.25 25.13 -5.33
CA ILE A 206 -28.22 25.23 -6.43
C ILE A 206 -29.57 25.66 -5.87
N ASP A 207 -30.06 25.00 -4.82
CA ASP A 207 -31.38 25.26 -4.23
C ASP A 207 -31.49 26.66 -3.60
N THR A 208 -30.36 27.26 -3.20
CA THR A 208 -30.30 28.62 -2.62
C THR A 208 -29.98 29.71 -3.64
N SER A 209 -29.74 29.36 -4.90
CA SER A 209 -29.56 30.36 -5.97
C SER A 209 -30.92 30.90 -6.44
N PRO A 210 -31.13 32.23 -6.52
CA PRO A 210 -32.41 32.79 -6.91
C PRO A 210 -32.76 32.38 -8.35
N THR A 211 -33.98 31.91 -8.55
CA THR A 211 -34.55 31.64 -9.87
C THR A 211 -34.36 32.89 -10.74
N PRO A 212 -33.81 32.79 -11.97
CA PRO A 212 -33.74 33.95 -12.85
C PRO A 212 -35.18 34.44 -13.09
N ALA A 213 -35.43 35.71 -12.77
CA ALA A 213 -36.72 36.34 -13.01
C ALA A 213 -37.10 36.13 -14.49
N GLU A 214 -38.30 35.59 -14.73
CA GLU A 214 -38.85 35.49 -16.08
C GLU A 214 -38.76 36.86 -16.76
N PRO A 215 -38.27 36.92 -18.00
CA PRO A 215 -38.25 38.18 -18.73
C PRO A 215 -39.69 38.71 -18.86
N PRO A 216 -39.93 40.01 -18.62
CA PRO A 216 -41.24 40.59 -18.79
C PRO A 216 -41.70 40.39 -20.25
N LEU A 217 -42.90 39.86 -20.41
CA LEU A 217 -43.62 39.75 -21.68
C LEU A 217 -43.89 41.14 -22.28
#